data_AF-A0A7C7IL04-F1
#
_entry.id   AF-A0A7C7IL04-F1
#
_cell.length_a   1.000
_cell.length_b   1.000
_cell.length_c   1.000
_cell.angle_alpha   90.00
_cell.angle_beta   90.00
_cell.angle_gamma   90.00
#
_symmetry.space_group_name_H-M   'P 1'
#
loop_
_entity.id
_entity.type
_entity.pdbx_description
1 polymer ?
#
loop_
_entity_poly.entity_id
_entity_poly.type
_entity_poly.pdbx_seq_one_letter_code
_entity_poly.pdbx_strand_id
1 'polypeptide(L)'
;MKTDQLKLLPQAVALLDHLKEMNSSYDIEIIRPKKRWPDIETRKLPEVMDIIRQQHEVSKEGFGNDIGFEAIVHRNRDADLWIHIMDENGKLIGFSINEGYKVEDQSINYFRITVFYKNIQKQGIYPLLNELKVAIIPADIYLVRTQNSIVYKYFTQMCKQRGLRVSPTATHIDPAALDIARHLIPGVDESSVQRSLLMGEALKGTPKPPVEYAPIWDRMDIYNGDVVVIIGYPV
;
A
#
# COMPACT_ATOMS: atom_id res chain seq x y z
N MET A 1 -3.50 19.24 10.59
CA MET A 1 -2.81 18.42 11.61
C MET A 1 -1.32 18.45 11.33
N LYS A 2 -0.51 18.83 12.32
CA LYS A 2 0.97 18.77 12.22
C LYS A 2 1.43 17.31 12.31
N THR A 3 2.63 16.99 11.81
CA THR A 3 3.18 15.63 11.85
C THR A 3 3.18 15.02 13.25
N ASP A 4 3.56 15.79 14.26
CA ASP A 4 3.61 15.31 15.66
C ASP A 4 2.24 14.91 16.20
N GLN A 5 1.17 15.53 15.70
CA GLN A 5 -0.20 15.18 16.09
C GLN A 5 -0.68 13.88 15.42
N LEU A 6 -0.13 13.52 14.25
CA LEU A 6 -0.47 12.25 13.57
C LEU A 6 0.01 11.04 14.38
N LYS A 7 1.16 11.14 15.07
CA LYS A 7 1.68 10.09 15.95
C LYS A 7 0.81 9.85 17.19
N LEU A 8 -0.03 10.81 17.56
CA LEU A 8 -0.92 10.72 18.72
C LEU A 8 -2.28 10.09 18.39
N LEU A 9 -2.56 9.79 17.12
CA LEU A 9 -3.77 9.06 16.76
C LEU A 9 -3.79 7.69 17.45
N PRO A 10 -4.94 7.18 17.92
CA PRO A 10 -5.02 5.86 18.55
C PRO A 10 -4.42 4.75 17.68
N GLN A 11 -4.59 4.83 16.36
CA GLN A 11 -4.04 3.88 15.39
C GLN A 11 -2.51 3.99 15.27
N ALA A 12 -1.95 5.19 15.42
CA ALA A 12 -0.51 5.40 15.42
C ALA A 12 0.12 4.88 16.72
N VAL A 13 -0.54 5.13 17.86
CA VAL A 13 -0.15 4.59 19.16
C VAL A 13 -0.18 3.07 19.13
N ALA A 14 -1.27 2.46 18.67
CA ALA A 14 -1.38 1.00 18.56
C ALA A 14 -0.30 0.38 17.67
N LEU A 15 0.00 1.02 16.52
CA LEU A 15 1.11 0.59 15.66
C LEU A 15 2.46 0.72 16.37
N LEU A 16 2.71 1.84 17.04
CA LEU A 16 3.97 2.12 17.73
C LEU A 16 4.18 1.18 18.92
N ASP A 17 3.15 0.93 19.71
CA ASP A 17 3.20 -0.01 20.84
C ASP A 17 3.56 -1.41 20.35
N HIS A 18 2.89 -1.87 19.28
CA HIS A 18 3.20 -3.15 18.64
C HIS A 18 4.65 -3.21 18.12
N LEU A 19 5.16 -2.14 17.50
CA LEU A 19 6.56 -2.09 17.06
C LEU A 19 7.53 -2.12 18.25
N LYS A 20 7.18 -1.48 19.37
CA LYS A 20 7.99 -1.46 20.59
C LYS A 20 8.03 -2.79 21.33
N GLU A 21 7.00 -3.62 21.19
CA GLU A 21 7.02 -5.01 21.65
C GLU A 21 8.07 -5.85 20.90
N MET A 22 8.31 -5.53 19.61
CA MET A 22 9.33 -6.18 18.80
C MET A 22 10.74 -5.66 19.11
N ASN A 23 10.88 -4.34 19.23
CA ASN A 23 12.11 -3.66 19.63
C ASN A 23 11.74 -2.29 20.20
N SER A 24 12.09 -2.03 21.45
CA SER A 24 11.69 -0.81 22.19
C SER A 24 12.20 0.50 21.57
N SER A 25 13.20 0.43 20.69
CA SER A 25 13.78 1.57 19.98
C SER A 25 13.15 1.84 18.61
N TYR A 26 12.25 0.97 18.12
CA TYR A 26 11.55 1.23 16.87
C TYR A 26 10.62 2.43 16.99
N ASP A 27 10.54 3.22 15.90
CA ASP A 27 9.68 4.39 15.78
C ASP A 27 9.04 4.44 14.39
N ILE A 28 8.11 5.37 14.20
CA ILE A 28 7.48 5.67 12.92
C ILE A 28 7.77 7.12 12.51
N GLU A 29 7.82 7.43 11.22
CA GLU A 29 7.75 8.80 10.71
C GLU A 29 6.53 8.94 9.81
N ILE A 30 5.74 10.00 9.97
CA ILE A 30 4.53 10.24 9.18
C ILE A 30 4.69 11.55 8.41
N ILE A 31 4.86 11.44 7.10
CA ILE A 31 5.14 12.58 6.23
C ILE A 31 3.96 12.79 5.29
N ARG A 32 3.59 14.05 5.06
CA ARG A 32 2.67 14.44 3.97
C ARG A 32 3.49 15.12 2.88
N PRO A 33 3.97 14.39 1.86
CA PRO A 33 4.99 14.88 0.94
C PRO A 33 4.57 16.14 0.23
N LYS A 34 3.36 16.18 -0.35
CA LYS A 34 2.79 17.37 -1.00
C LYS A 34 2.62 18.59 -0.08
N LYS A 35 2.61 18.41 1.25
CA LYS A 35 2.60 19.55 2.20
C LYS A 35 4.01 20.03 2.54
N ARG A 36 4.96 19.12 2.66
CA ARG A 36 6.36 19.42 3.00
C ARG A 36 7.14 19.90 1.78
N TRP A 37 6.86 19.32 0.62
CA TRP A 37 7.44 19.58 -0.69
C TRP A 37 6.30 19.71 -1.73
N PRO A 38 5.69 20.89 -1.87
CA PRO A 38 4.57 21.11 -2.79
C PRO A 38 4.85 20.71 -4.24
N ASP A 39 6.10 20.89 -4.70
CA ASP A 39 6.51 20.59 -6.06
C ASP A 39 7.12 19.18 -6.22
N ILE A 40 6.85 18.23 -5.30
CA ILE A 40 7.44 16.88 -5.34
C ILE A 40 7.18 16.14 -6.66
N GLU A 41 6.09 16.48 -7.34
CA GLU A 41 5.71 15.89 -8.63
C GLU A 41 6.68 16.27 -9.77
N THR A 42 7.29 17.46 -9.70
CA THR A 42 8.10 18.04 -10.78
C THR A 42 9.55 18.29 -10.39
N ARG A 43 9.83 18.51 -9.09
CA ARG A 43 11.14 18.89 -8.57
C ARG A 43 11.77 17.76 -7.75
N LYS A 44 12.88 17.23 -8.25
CA LYS A 44 13.69 16.18 -7.59
C LYS A 44 14.69 16.80 -6.59
N LEU A 45 14.18 17.33 -5.48
CA LEU A 45 15.04 17.83 -4.40
C LEU A 45 15.97 16.73 -3.88
N PRO A 46 17.27 17.01 -3.60
CA PRO A 46 18.21 15.99 -3.14
C PRO A 46 17.72 15.21 -1.92
N GLU A 47 17.18 15.90 -0.91
CA GLU A 47 16.65 15.29 0.32
C GLU A 47 15.49 14.32 0.04
N VAL A 48 14.59 14.67 -0.90
CA VAL A 48 13.47 13.81 -1.30
C VAL A 48 13.99 12.57 -2.00
N MET A 49 14.96 12.75 -2.90
CA MET A 49 15.58 11.65 -3.61
C MET A 49 16.35 10.71 -2.68
N ASP A 50 16.96 11.21 -1.61
CA ASP A 50 17.60 10.37 -0.59
C ASP A 50 16.59 9.51 0.16
N ILE A 51 15.41 10.05 0.48
CA ILE A 51 14.31 9.26 1.07
C ILE A 51 13.82 8.19 0.08
N ILE A 52 13.62 8.55 -1.19
CA ILE A 52 13.17 7.60 -2.23
C ILE A 52 14.20 6.48 -2.43
N ARG A 53 15.51 6.78 -2.37
CA ARG A 53 16.57 5.76 -2.40
C ARG A 53 16.50 4.82 -1.20
N GLN A 54 16.27 5.34 0.01
CA GLN A 54 16.07 4.49 1.19
C GLN A 54 14.86 3.56 1.03
N GLN A 55 13.73 4.08 0.52
CA GLN A 55 12.55 3.26 0.23
C GLN A 55 12.82 2.20 -0.85
N HIS A 56 13.66 2.50 -1.84
CA HIS A 56 14.09 1.53 -2.85
C HIS A 56 14.94 0.41 -2.24
N GLU A 57 15.88 0.73 -1.35
CA GLU A 57 16.64 -0.29 -0.62
C GLU A 57 15.74 -1.15 0.28
N VAL A 58 14.74 -0.55 0.93
CA VAL A 58 13.70 -1.31 1.66
C VAL A 58 12.87 -2.20 0.75
N SER A 59 12.57 -1.73 -0.45
CA SER A 59 11.86 -2.53 -1.45
C SER A 59 12.68 -3.74 -1.88
N LYS A 60 13.96 -3.54 -2.20
CA LYS A 60 14.88 -4.61 -2.60
C LYS A 60 15.03 -5.68 -1.52
N GLU A 61 15.24 -5.26 -0.26
CA GLU A 61 15.32 -6.21 0.84
C GLU A 61 13.98 -6.94 1.01
N GLY A 62 12.90 -6.19 1.24
CA GLY A 62 11.61 -6.73 1.63
C GLY A 62 11.01 -7.66 0.58
N PHE A 63 11.17 -7.32 -0.69
CA PHE A 63 10.76 -8.17 -1.79
C PHE A 63 11.74 -9.31 -2.06
N GLY A 64 13.03 -9.14 -1.74
CA GLY A 64 14.07 -10.05 -2.20
C GLY A 64 14.26 -10.06 -3.72
N ASN A 65 13.74 -9.04 -4.40
CA ASN A 65 13.87 -8.77 -5.82
C ASN A 65 13.94 -7.24 -6.03
N ASP A 66 14.63 -6.80 -7.07
CA ASP A 66 14.69 -5.38 -7.43
C ASP A 66 13.65 -5.07 -8.50
N ILE A 67 12.58 -4.37 -8.11
CA ILE A 67 11.52 -3.94 -9.02
C ILE A 67 11.88 -2.65 -9.79
N GLY A 68 13.10 -2.15 -9.63
CA GLY A 68 13.63 -0.96 -10.28
C GLY A 68 13.37 0.34 -9.51
N PHE A 69 14.36 1.23 -9.51
CA PHE A 69 14.29 2.52 -8.83
C PHE A 69 13.13 3.40 -9.34
N GLU A 70 12.93 3.45 -10.67
CA GLU A 70 11.85 4.23 -11.28
C GLU A 70 10.47 3.80 -10.81
N ALA A 71 10.26 2.50 -10.52
CA ALA A 71 9.00 2.01 -9.98
C ALA A 71 8.68 2.62 -8.59
N ILE A 72 9.72 2.93 -7.81
CA ILE A 72 9.60 3.62 -6.52
C ILE A 72 9.43 5.12 -6.71
N VAL A 73 10.17 5.74 -7.62
CA VAL A 73 10.01 7.17 -7.99
C VAL A 73 8.56 7.46 -8.41
N HIS A 74 7.98 6.67 -9.32
CA HIS A 74 6.61 6.85 -9.79
C HIS A 74 5.55 6.71 -8.68
N ARG A 75 5.81 5.90 -7.65
CA ARG A 75 4.89 5.77 -6.51
C ARG A 75 4.99 6.97 -5.57
N ASN A 76 6.14 7.62 -5.50
CA ASN A 76 6.37 8.79 -4.66
C ASN A 76 5.91 10.11 -5.29
N ARG A 77 5.93 10.20 -6.62
CA ARG A 77 5.59 11.43 -7.36
C ARG A 77 4.28 12.04 -6.86
N ASP A 78 3.23 11.23 -6.81
CA ASP A 78 1.87 11.70 -6.53
C ASP A 78 1.44 11.43 -5.07
N ALA A 79 2.37 11.07 -4.18
CA ALA A 79 2.07 10.62 -2.83
C ALA A 79 1.54 11.72 -1.90
N ASP A 80 0.41 11.45 -1.23
CA ASP A 80 -0.17 12.31 -0.20
C ASP A 80 0.31 11.96 1.21
N LEU A 81 0.75 10.71 1.40
CA LEU A 81 1.15 10.18 2.69
C LEU A 81 2.28 9.17 2.53
N TRP A 82 3.34 9.38 3.30
CA TRP A 82 4.31 8.35 3.64
C TRP A 82 4.20 8.02 5.13
N ILE A 83 4.21 6.73 5.44
CA ILE A 83 4.44 6.24 6.80
C ILE A 83 5.69 5.38 6.75
N HIS A 84 6.71 5.76 7.48
CA HIS A 84 8.00 5.10 7.59
C HIS A 84 8.12 4.40 8.94
N ILE A 85 8.81 3.27 8.97
CA ILE A 85 9.17 2.53 10.19
C ILE A 85 10.69 2.56 10.28
N MET A 86 11.18 3.02 11.41
CA MET A 86 12.59 3.31 11.67
C MET A 86 13.14 2.32 12.70
N ASP A 87 14.37 1.85 12.49
CA ASP A 87 15.11 1.05 13.47
C ASP A 87 15.77 1.91 14.56
N GLU A 88 16.47 1.26 15.49
CA GLU A 88 17.19 1.90 16.59
C GLU A 88 18.28 2.90 16.16
N ASN A 89 18.74 2.84 14.91
CA ASN A 89 19.75 3.74 14.35
C ASN A 89 19.13 4.84 13.48
N GLY A 90 17.79 4.95 13.46
CA GLY A 90 17.09 5.88 12.59
C GLY A 90 17.15 5.49 11.11
N LYS A 91 17.38 4.22 10.80
CA LYS A 91 17.36 3.70 9.42
C LYS A 91 15.95 3.24 9.06
N LEU A 92 15.52 3.55 7.84
CA LEU A 92 14.25 3.05 7.30
C LEU A 92 14.29 1.53 7.11
N ILE A 93 13.36 0.81 7.76
CA ILE A 93 13.20 -0.65 7.66
C ILE A 93 11.81 -1.07 7.16
N GLY A 94 10.89 -0.12 7.03
CA GLY A 94 9.57 -0.35 6.47
C GLY A 94 8.93 0.94 6.02
N PHE A 95 8.06 0.89 5.01
CA PHE A 95 7.32 2.06 4.57
C PHE A 95 5.99 1.72 3.92
N SER A 96 5.10 2.70 3.88
CA SER A 96 3.93 2.70 3.02
C SER A 96 3.73 4.05 2.36
N ILE A 97 3.09 4.01 1.19
CA ILE A 97 2.74 5.19 0.40
C ILE A 97 1.25 5.11 0.07
N ASN A 98 0.55 6.22 0.30
CA ASN A 98 -0.84 6.38 -0.06
C ASN A 98 -1.04 7.65 -0.87
N GLU A 99 -2.07 7.62 -1.71
CA GLU A 99 -2.51 8.71 -2.58
C GLU A 99 -4.01 8.87 -2.43
N GLY A 100 -4.45 10.11 -2.21
CA GLY A 100 -5.84 10.47 -2.08
C GLY A 100 -6.37 11.02 -3.40
N TYR A 101 -7.51 10.51 -3.85
CA TYR A 101 -8.23 11.04 -5.00
C TYR A 101 -9.63 11.51 -4.60
N LYS A 102 -10.20 12.34 -5.48
CA LYS A 102 -11.63 12.61 -5.53
C LYS A 102 -12.12 12.30 -6.93
N VAL A 103 -13.13 11.46 -7.03
CA VAL A 103 -13.85 11.15 -8.28
C VAL A 103 -15.31 11.47 -8.02
N GLU A 104 -15.82 12.47 -8.73
CA GLU A 104 -17.15 13.05 -8.44
C GLU A 104 -17.27 13.45 -6.96
N ASP A 105 -18.29 12.93 -6.26
CA ASP A 105 -18.53 13.18 -4.84
C ASP A 105 -17.87 12.13 -3.93
N GLN A 106 -17.12 11.18 -4.48
CA GLN A 106 -16.48 10.10 -3.73
C GLN A 106 -14.98 10.35 -3.51
N SER A 107 -14.54 10.14 -2.27
CA SER A 107 -13.14 10.15 -1.90
C SER A 107 -12.53 8.76 -1.97
N ILE A 108 -11.32 8.66 -2.49
CA ILE A 108 -10.61 7.40 -2.67
C ILE A 108 -9.25 7.47 -1.96
N ASN A 109 -8.92 6.47 -1.16
CA ASN A 109 -7.58 6.29 -0.61
C ASN A 109 -6.92 5.09 -1.28
N TYR A 110 -5.96 5.37 -2.16
CA TYR A 110 -5.20 4.37 -2.88
C TYR A 110 -3.93 3.98 -2.12
N PHE A 111 -3.86 2.71 -1.71
CA PHE A 111 -2.73 2.11 -1.00
C PHE A 111 -1.68 1.70 -2.04
N ARG A 112 -0.83 2.65 -2.45
CA ARG A 112 0.11 2.52 -3.58
C ARG A 112 1.11 1.38 -3.38
N ILE A 113 1.71 1.30 -2.20
CA ILE A 113 2.70 0.28 -1.84
C ILE A 113 2.87 0.20 -0.31
N THR A 114 3.24 -0.97 0.19
CA THR A 114 3.70 -1.17 1.55
C THR A 114 4.76 -2.25 1.53
N VAL A 115 5.94 -1.96 2.07
CA VAL A 115 7.04 -2.91 2.14
C VAL A 115 7.69 -2.84 3.51
N PHE A 116 8.10 -4.00 4.00
CA PHE A 116 8.88 -4.15 5.22
C PHE A 116 10.09 -5.01 4.93
N TYR A 117 11.21 -4.76 5.61
CA TYR A 117 12.30 -5.73 5.67
C TYR A 117 11.78 -7.11 6.08
N LYS A 118 12.37 -8.16 5.50
CA LYS A 118 11.93 -9.54 5.70
C LYS A 118 11.85 -9.98 7.16
N ASN A 119 12.79 -9.51 7.98
CA ASN A 119 12.86 -9.86 9.41
C ASN A 119 11.68 -9.33 10.23
N ILE A 120 10.99 -8.27 9.78
CA ILE A 120 9.81 -7.72 10.45
C ILE A 120 8.49 -8.05 9.72
N GLN A 121 8.55 -8.79 8.61
CA GLN A 121 7.35 -9.28 7.92
C GLN A 121 6.63 -10.36 8.75
N LYS A 122 5.31 -10.51 8.52
CA LYS A 122 4.44 -11.47 9.21
C LYS A 122 4.30 -11.27 10.73
N GLN A 123 4.77 -10.14 11.24
CA GLN A 123 4.68 -9.76 12.65
C GLN A 123 3.43 -8.93 12.97
N GLY A 124 2.34 -9.02 12.20
CA GLY A 124 1.11 -8.26 12.51
C GLY A 124 1.14 -6.74 12.22
N ILE A 125 2.25 -6.20 11.71
CA ILE A 125 2.40 -4.76 11.39
C ILE A 125 1.39 -4.28 10.32
N TYR A 126 1.19 -5.08 9.27
CA TYR A 126 0.39 -4.70 8.11
C TYR A 126 -1.05 -4.26 8.43
N PRO A 127 -1.87 -5.03 9.19
CA PRO A 127 -3.22 -4.59 9.55
C PRO A 127 -3.24 -3.30 10.39
N LEU A 128 -2.33 -3.14 11.36
CA LEU A 128 -2.24 -1.90 12.16
C LEU A 128 -1.89 -0.70 11.29
N LEU A 129 -0.96 -0.89 10.35
CA LEU A 129 -0.60 0.16 9.40
C LEU A 129 -1.75 0.52 8.46
N ASN A 130 -2.58 -0.44 8.06
CA ASN A 130 -3.80 -0.17 7.28
C ASN A 130 -4.79 0.70 8.05
N GLU A 131 -5.03 0.39 9.33
CA GLU A 131 -5.87 1.22 10.20
C GLU A 131 -5.34 2.66 10.33
N LEU A 132 -4.02 2.82 10.45
CA LEU A 132 -3.39 4.15 10.48
C LEU A 132 -3.57 4.91 9.16
N LYS A 133 -3.37 4.26 8.01
CA LYS A 133 -3.59 4.90 6.68
C LYS A 133 -5.01 5.42 6.56
N VAL A 134 -5.99 4.64 7.00
CA VAL A 134 -7.41 5.03 6.98
C VAL A 134 -7.67 6.20 7.93
N ALA A 135 -7.11 6.19 9.13
CA ALA A 135 -7.29 7.28 10.08
C ALA A 135 -6.72 8.63 9.55
N ILE A 136 -5.65 8.58 8.75
CA ILE A 136 -4.98 9.78 8.22
C ILE A 136 -5.64 10.28 6.93
N ILE A 137 -6.03 9.36 6.05
CA ILE A 137 -6.76 9.63 4.80
C ILE A 137 -8.05 8.81 4.84
N PRO A 138 -9.09 9.29 5.55
CA PRO A 138 -10.41 8.69 5.48
C PRO A 138 -10.95 8.85 4.06
N ALA A 139 -11.67 7.85 3.58
CA ALA A 139 -12.19 7.80 2.23
C ALA A 139 -13.44 6.93 2.15
N ASP A 140 -14.29 7.17 1.16
CA ASP A 140 -15.48 6.36 0.87
C ASP A 140 -15.08 5.03 0.20
N ILE A 141 -13.99 5.07 -0.57
CA ILE A 141 -13.45 3.94 -1.32
C ILE A 141 -11.99 3.72 -0.94
N TYR A 142 -11.61 2.45 -0.83
CA TYR A 142 -10.23 2.04 -0.70
C TYR A 142 -9.81 1.23 -1.92
N LEU A 143 -8.60 1.45 -2.41
CA LEU A 143 -8.04 0.70 -3.53
C LEU A 143 -6.66 0.15 -3.18
N VAL A 144 -6.34 -1.06 -3.64
CA VAL A 144 -4.99 -1.61 -3.58
C VAL A 144 -4.72 -2.47 -4.83
N ARG A 145 -3.46 -2.52 -5.28
CA ARG A 145 -2.99 -3.48 -6.29
C ARG A 145 -1.94 -4.40 -5.66
N THR A 146 -1.99 -5.70 -5.90
CA THR A 146 -1.08 -6.66 -5.25
C THR A 146 -0.87 -7.94 -6.06
N GLN A 147 0.31 -8.54 -5.91
CA GLN A 147 0.55 -9.97 -6.21
C GLN A 147 0.39 -10.84 -4.96
N ASN A 148 0.48 -10.26 -3.77
CA ASN A 148 0.53 -10.97 -2.50
C ASN A 148 -0.88 -11.21 -1.93
N SER A 149 -1.23 -12.47 -1.74
CA SER A 149 -2.51 -12.94 -1.18
C SER A 149 -2.79 -12.50 0.25
N ILE A 150 -1.75 -12.27 1.04
CA ILE A 150 -1.86 -11.75 2.41
C ILE A 150 -2.45 -10.32 2.41
N VAL A 151 -2.14 -9.52 1.38
CA VAL A 151 -2.70 -8.17 1.24
C VAL A 151 -4.21 -8.22 1.11
N TYR A 152 -4.75 -9.12 0.29
CA TYR A 152 -6.21 -9.26 0.11
C TYR A 152 -6.92 -9.66 1.39
N LYS A 153 -6.36 -10.59 2.17
CA LYS A 153 -6.94 -10.99 3.47
C LYS A 153 -7.17 -9.76 4.36
N TYR A 154 -6.12 -9.01 4.65
CA TYR A 154 -6.19 -7.89 5.59
C TYR A 154 -6.89 -6.67 5.02
N PHE A 155 -6.75 -6.41 3.72
CA PHE A 155 -7.48 -5.34 3.04
C PHE A 155 -8.99 -5.60 3.03
N THR A 156 -9.40 -6.84 2.71
CA THR A 156 -10.81 -7.24 2.73
C THR A 156 -11.39 -7.17 4.13
N GLN A 157 -10.66 -7.62 5.15
CA GLN A 157 -11.08 -7.50 6.55
C GLN A 157 -11.29 -6.03 6.95
N MET A 158 -10.33 -5.16 6.64
CA MET A 158 -10.41 -3.72 6.91
C MET A 158 -11.65 -3.08 6.26
N CYS A 159 -11.95 -3.44 5.01
CA CYS A 159 -13.12 -2.92 4.28
C CYS A 159 -14.44 -3.43 4.87
N LYS A 160 -14.54 -4.74 5.15
CA LYS A 160 -15.75 -5.35 5.72
C LYS A 160 -16.08 -4.81 7.11
N GLN A 161 -15.07 -4.56 7.95
CA GLN A 161 -15.24 -3.93 9.26
C GLN A 161 -15.84 -2.52 9.19
N ARG A 162 -15.77 -1.88 8.01
CA ARG A 162 -16.34 -0.55 7.74
C ARG A 162 -17.64 -0.61 6.93
N GLY A 163 -18.22 -1.80 6.76
CA GLY A 163 -19.46 -1.99 6.00
C GLY A 163 -19.31 -1.87 4.49
N LEU A 164 -18.08 -1.88 3.96
CA LEU A 164 -17.84 -1.81 2.52
C LEU A 164 -17.94 -3.19 1.86
N ARG A 165 -18.42 -3.21 0.61
CA ARG A 165 -18.28 -4.36 -0.28
C ARG A 165 -16.84 -4.44 -0.79
N VAL A 166 -16.43 -5.62 -1.23
CA VAL A 166 -15.09 -5.84 -1.81
C VAL A 166 -15.21 -6.55 -3.15
N SER A 167 -14.52 -6.02 -4.16
CA SER A 167 -14.37 -6.62 -5.49
C SER A 167 -12.88 -6.64 -5.86
N PRO A 168 -12.36 -7.70 -6.49
CA PRO A 168 -13.06 -8.93 -6.86
C PRO A 168 -13.31 -9.87 -5.67
N THR A 169 -14.28 -10.78 -5.84
CA THR A 169 -14.41 -12.01 -5.04
C THR A 169 -14.03 -13.22 -5.90
N ALA A 170 -13.96 -14.41 -5.30
CA ALA A 170 -13.62 -15.64 -6.03
C ALA A 170 -14.55 -15.92 -7.22
N THR A 171 -15.83 -15.57 -7.11
CA THR A 171 -16.86 -15.90 -8.09
C THR A 171 -17.44 -14.70 -8.83
N HIS A 172 -17.10 -13.47 -8.43
CA HIS A 172 -17.72 -12.28 -8.99
C HIS A 172 -16.75 -11.09 -9.07
N ILE A 173 -16.96 -10.26 -10.09
CA ILE A 173 -16.34 -8.94 -10.24
C ILE A 173 -17.50 -7.97 -10.41
N ASP A 174 -17.64 -7.05 -9.47
CA ASP A 174 -18.67 -6.02 -9.54
C ASP A 174 -18.30 -4.98 -10.63
N PRO A 175 -19.16 -4.73 -11.63
CA PRO A 175 -18.86 -3.78 -12.71
C PRO A 175 -18.65 -2.35 -12.22
N ALA A 176 -19.41 -1.88 -11.22
CA ALA A 176 -19.26 -0.51 -10.71
C ALA A 176 -17.92 -0.35 -10.00
N ALA A 177 -17.48 -1.37 -9.24
CA ALA A 177 -16.14 -1.38 -8.66
C ALA A 177 -15.05 -1.39 -9.75
N LEU A 178 -15.23 -2.17 -10.82
CA LEU A 178 -14.28 -2.22 -11.93
C LEU A 178 -14.17 -0.88 -12.67
N ASP A 179 -15.28 -0.18 -12.86
CA ASP A 179 -15.30 1.14 -13.50
C ASP A 179 -14.54 2.18 -12.68
N ILE A 180 -14.71 2.18 -11.34
CA ILE A 180 -13.90 3.00 -10.43
C ILE A 180 -12.41 2.64 -10.56
N ALA A 181 -12.07 1.35 -10.64
CA ALA A 181 -10.70 0.89 -10.82
C ALA A 181 -10.08 1.47 -12.09
N ARG A 182 -10.81 1.39 -13.20
CA ARG A 182 -10.37 1.81 -14.53
C ARG A 182 -10.25 3.32 -14.67
N HIS A 183 -11.09 4.08 -13.96
CA HIS A 183 -10.97 5.53 -13.91
C HIS A 183 -9.60 5.96 -13.36
N LEU A 184 -9.14 5.32 -12.28
CA LEU A 184 -7.84 5.60 -11.66
C LEU A 184 -6.68 4.89 -12.36
N ILE A 185 -6.94 3.73 -12.92
CA ILE A 185 -5.94 2.81 -13.46
C ILE A 185 -6.45 2.31 -14.81
N PRO A 186 -6.33 3.08 -15.89
CA PRO A 186 -6.90 2.73 -17.20
C PRO A 186 -6.47 1.38 -17.77
N GLY A 187 -5.33 0.83 -17.30
CA GLY A 187 -4.81 -0.47 -17.71
C GLY A 187 -5.43 -1.69 -17.02
N VAL A 188 -6.51 -1.54 -16.25
CA VAL A 188 -7.20 -2.66 -15.57
C VAL A 188 -8.18 -3.34 -16.54
N ASP A 189 -8.03 -4.65 -16.71
CA ASP A 189 -8.87 -5.47 -17.58
C ASP A 189 -10.15 -5.98 -16.90
N GLU A 190 -11.00 -6.69 -17.66
CA GLU A 190 -12.28 -7.24 -17.17
C GLU A 190 -12.12 -8.25 -16.02
N SER A 191 -10.92 -8.79 -15.82
CA SER A 191 -10.62 -9.71 -14.72
C SER A 191 -10.21 -8.98 -13.43
N SER A 192 -10.31 -7.64 -13.39
CA SER A 192 -9.78 -6.79 -12.33
C SER A 192 -8.27 -6.95 -12.15
N VAL A 193 -7.56 -7.20 -13.26
CA VAL A 193 -6.10 -7.38 -13.28
C VAL A 193 -5.48 -6.26 -14.10
N GLN A 194 -4.38 -5.72 -13.61
CA GLN A 194 -3.49 -4.93 -14.44
C GLN A 194 -2.31 -5.80 -14.88
N ARG A 195 -2.19 -5.97 -16.19
CA ARG A 195 -1.18 -6.83 -16.81
C ARG A 195 0.20 -6.16 -16.82
N SER A 196 1.23 -6.96 -16.56
CA SER A 196 2.64 -6.56 -16.71
C SER A 196 3.01 -5.22 -16.07
N LEU A 197 2.43 -4.92 -14.89
CA LEU A 197 2.76 -3.70 -14.15
C LEU A 197 4.19 -3.76 -13.60
N LEU A 198 4.64 -4.96 -13.24
CA LEU A 198 5.93 -5.22 -12.63
C LEU A 198 6.82 -6.01 -13.59
N MET A 199 8.13 -5.99 -13.38
CA MET A 199 9.05 -6.88 -14.09
C MET A 199 9.07 -8.26 -13.41
N GLY A 200 7.98 -9.00 -13.58
CA GLY A 200 7.77 -10.33 -13.00
C GLY A 200 7.30 -10.34 -11.55
N GLU A 201 7.66 -11.39 -10.81
CA GLU A 201 7.28 -11.56 -9.41
C GLU A 201 7.99 -10.49 -8.55
N ALA A 202 7.23 -9.63 -7.89
CA ALA A 202 7.79 -8.65 -6.97
C ALA A 202 8.38 -9.35 -5.74
N LEU A 203 7.56 -10.02 -4.93
CA LEU A 203 8.03 -10.68 -3.72
C LEU A 203 8.55 -12.08 -4.06
N LYS A 204 9.86 -12.31 -3.93
CA LYS A 204 10.45 -13.63 -4.17
C LYS A 204 9.82 -14.69 -3.25
N GLY A 205 9.14 -15.66 -3.84
CA GLY A 205 8.39 -16.67 -3.10
C GLY A 205 7.07 -16.13 -2.56
N THR A 206 6.34 -15.40 -3.40
CA THR A 206 5.02 -14.85 -3.10
C THR A 206 4.13 -15.97 -2.51
N PRO A 207 3.48 -15.74 -1.35
CA PRO A 207 2.64 -16.75 -0.73
C PRO A 207 1.48 -17.17 -1.63
N LYS A 208 1.30 -18.49 -1.80
CA LYS A 208 0.13 -19.03 -2.49
C LYS A 208 -1.16 -18.59 -1.77
N PRO A 209 -2.21 -18.21 -2.51
CA PRO A 209 -3.49 -17.87 -1.92
C PRO A 209 -4.13 -19.10 -1.25
N PRO A 210 -4.77 -18.93 -0.09
CA PRO A 210 -5.74 -19.89 0.42
C PRO A 210 -6.82 -20.24 -0.59
N VAL A 211 -7.33 -21.47 -0.49
CA VAL A 211 -8.31 -22.06 -1.42
C VAL A 211 -9.53 -21.17 -1.64
N GLU A 212 -10.03 -20.52 -0.58
CA GLU A 212 -11.23 -19.66 -0.64
C GLU A 212 -11.15 -18.55 -1.69
N TYR A 213 -9.98 -17.96 -1.88
CA TYR A 213 -9.79 -16.85 -2.83
C TYR A 213 -8.68 -17.12 -3.85
N ALA A 214 -8.20 -18.36 -3.97
CA ALA A 214 -7.33 -18.79 -5.06
C ALA A 214 -7.86 -18.44 -6.47
N PRO A 215 -9.18 -18.55 -6.76
CA PRO A 215 -9.72 -18.18 -8.07
C PRO A 215 -9.52 -16.71 -8.47
N ILE A 216 -9.18 -15.83 -7.53
CA ILE A 216 -8.82 -14.43 -7.84
C ILE A 216 -7.41 -14.37 -8.42
N TRP A 217 -6.47 -15.14 -7.85
CA TRP A 217 -5.09 -15.21 -8.31
C TRP A 217 -4.97 -15.96 -9.63
N ASP A 218 -5.82 -16.95 -9.89
CA ASP A 218 -5.83 -17.70 -11.15
C ASP A 218 -6.10 -16.80 -12.38
N ARG A 219 -6.58 -15.57 -12.16
CA ARG A 219 -6.83 -14.57 -13.21
C ARG A 219 -5.57 -13.85 -13.67
N MET A 220 -4.47 -13.95 -12.92
CA MET A 220 -3.24 -13.21 -13.16
C MET A 220 -2.02 -14.12 -13.23
N ASP A 221 -1.03 -13.73 -14.04
CA ASP A 221 0.29 -14.37 -14.02
C ASP A 221 1.29 -13.47 -13.29
N ILE A 222 1.65 -13.86 -12.07
CA ILE A 222 2.62 -13.11 -11.25
C ILE A 222 4.01 -13.07 -11.90
N TYR A 223 4.38 -14.08 -12.71
CA TYR A 223 5.67 -14.13 -13.40
C TYR A 223 5.71 -13.21 -14.61
N ASN A 224 4.55 -12.88 -15.17
CA ASN A 224 4.39 -11.82 -16.17
C ASN A 224 4.32 -10.42 -15.52
N GLY A 225 4.32 -10.33 -14.19
CA GLY A 225 4.24 -9.06 -13.47
C GLY A 225 2.83 -8.50 -13.32
N ASP A 226 1.82 -9.36 -13.51
CA ASP A 226 0.43 -8.97 -13.32
C ASP A 226 0.13 -8.70 -11.84
N VAL A 227 -0.82 -7.81 -11.57
CA VAL A 227 -1.34 -7.53 -10.23
C VAL A 227 -2.86 -7.54 -10.24
N VAL A 228 -3.47 -8.10 -9.21
CA VAL A 228 -4.92 -7.94 -9.01
C VAL A 228 -5.19 -6.57 -8.39
N VAL A 229 -6.22 -5.90 -8.89
CA VAL A 229 -6.76 -4.65 -8.34
C VAL A 229 -7.95 -4.99 -7.47
N ILE A 230 -7.92 -4.54 -6.21
CA ILE A 230 -8.93 -4.84 -5.20
C ILE A 230 -9.47 -3.52 -4.68
N ILE A 231 -10.79 -3.43 -4.60
CA ILE A 231 -11.52 -2.22 -4.23
C ILE A 231 -12.50 -2.54 -3.11
N GLY A 232 -12.43 -1.74 -2.05
CA GLY A 232 -13.47 -1.62 -1.04
C GLY A 232 -14.36 -0.43 -1.37
N TYR A 233 -15.66 -0.61 -1.54
CA TYR A 233 -16.58 0.42 -2.02
C TYR A 233 -17.94 0.37 -1.30
N PRO A 234 -18.70 1.48 -1.26
CA PRO A 234 -20.00 1.53 -0.58
C PRO A 234 -21.06 0.66 -1.28
N VAL A 235 -22.10 0.34 -0.52
CA VAL A 235 -23.27 -0.47 -0.91
C VAL A 235 -24.15 0.26 -1.92
#